data_AF-A0A662FWM9-F1
#
_entry.id   AF-A0A662FWM9-F1
#
_cell.length_a   1.000
_cell.length_b   1.000
_cell.length_c   1.000
_cell.angle_alpha   90.00
_cell.angle_beta   90.00
_cell.angle_gamma   90.00
#
_symmetry.space_group_name_H-M   'P 1'
#
loop_
_entity.id
_entity.type
_entity.pdbx_description
1 polymer ?
#
loop_
_entity_poly.entity_id
_entity_poly.type
_entity_poly.pdbx_seq_one_letter_code
_entity_poly.pdbx_strand_id
1 'polypeptide(L)'
;MSTLELVEKIYKVGCELASKLGFKCNVTLEELHTYLSAPTYEEDRITLEEISSNRYLCLHEVLECSILKSYGLKITEKIFSEKNISLIYKAHLEAMKLEIFVAFNEGDKKWVKKRFEDLRSYLTDPNLPKELVTHVLELISLIERLMIKNI
;
A
#
# COMPACT_ATOMS: atom_id res chain seq x y z
N MET A 1 -8.56 -20.02 8.15
CA MET A 1 -8.61 -19.84 6.69
C MET A 1 -7.30 -20.36 6.13
N SER A 2 -7.29 -20.99 4.98
CA SER A 2 -6.06 -21.32 4.25
C SER A 2 -5.42 -20.05 3.67
N THR A 3 -4.13 -20.12 3.31
CA THR A 3 -3.41 -19.03 2.60
C THR A 3 -4.20 -18.54 1.39
N LEU A 4 -4.72 -19.46 0.56
CA LEU A 4 -5.47 -19.10 -0.64
C LEU A 4 -6.78 -18.39 -0.30
N GLU A 5 -7.50 -18.83 0.73
CA GLU A 5 -8.73 -18.16 1.19
C GLU A 5 -8.45 -16.73 1.70
N LEU A 6 -7.31 -16.52 2.37
CA LEU A 6 -6.91 -15.19 2.82
C LEU A 6 -6.60 -14.29 1.63
N VAL A 7 -5.82 -14.77 0.66
CA VAL A 7 -5.47 -13.99 -0.54
C VAL A 7 -6.71 -13.69 -1.39
N GLU A 8 -7.65 -14.63 -1.52
CA GLU A 8 -8.93 -14.37 -2.17
C GLU A 8 -9.73 -13.27 -1.49
N LYS A 9 -9.77 -13.27 -0.15
CA LYS A 9 -10.46 -12.24 0.62
C LYS A 9 -9.80 -10.88 0.41
N ILE A 10 -8.47 -10.81 0.48
CA ILE A 10 -7.67 -9.60 0.23
C ILE A 10 -7.99 -9.07 -1.16
N TYR A 11 -7.90 -9.93 -2.19
CA TYR A 11 -8.20 -9.58 -3.58
C TYR A 11 -9.61 -9.01 -3.75
N LYS A 12 -10.63 -9.72 -3.25
CA LYS A 12 -12.04 -9.32 -3.39
C LYS A 12 -12.29 -7.96 -2.74
N VAL A 13 -11.88 -7.79 -1.47
CA VAL A 13 -12.09 -6.55 -0.72
C VAL A 13 -11.30 -5.39 -1.34
N GLY A 14 -10.03 -5.62 -1.68
CA GLY A 14 -9.16 -4.60 -2.26
C GLY A 14 -9.63 -4.13 -3.63
N CYS A 15 -9.96 -5.05 -4.54
CA CYS A 15 -10.48 -4.68 -5.86
C CYS A 15 -11.86 -3.97 -5.77
N GLU A 16 -12.73 -4.37 -4.84
CA GLU A 16 -14.02 -3.70 -4.62
C GLU A 16 -13.81 -2.23 -4.20
N LEU A 17 -12.93 -2.00 -3.23
CA LEU A 17 -12.57 -0.65 -2.78
C LEU A 17 -11.89 0.17 -3.88
N ALA A 18 -10.95 -0.42 -4.62
CA ALA A 18 -10.28 0.25 -5.74
C ALA A 18 -11.28 0.68 -6.82
N SER A 19 -12.27 -0.18 -7.14
CA SER A 19 -13.34 0.13 -8.09
C SER A 19 -14.19 1.33 -7.66
N LYS A 20 -14.50 1.44 -6.36
CA LYS A 20 -15.24 2.60 -5.80
C LYS A 20 -14.46 3.91 -5.91
N LEU A 21 -13.13 3.83 -5.97
CA LEU A 21 -12.26 4.99 -6.24
C LEU A 21 -12.08 5.29 -7.74
N GLY A 22 -12.71 4.51 -8.63
CA GLY A 22 -12.56 4.64 -10.08
C GLY A 22 -11.30 3.96 -10.63
N PHE A 23 -10.59 3.15 -9.84
CA PHE A 23 -9.42 2.41 -10.28
C PHE A 23 -9.81 1.02 -10.80
N LYS A 24 -9.27 0.66 -11.96
CA LYS A 24 -9.42 -0.69 -12.49
C LYS A 24 -8.42 -1.63 -11.81
N CYS A 25 -8.93 -2.63 -11.09
CA CYS A 25 -8.11 -3.74 -10.61
C CYS A 25 -7.55 -4.51 -11.81
N ASN A 26 -6.26 -4.32 -12.12
CA ASN A 26 -5.59 -4.97 -13.26
C ASN A 26 -4.66 -6.12 -12.83
N VAL A 27 -4.69 -6.46 -11.55
CA VAL A 27 -3.97 -7.57 -10.93
C VAL A 27 -4.86 -8.81 -10.97
N THR A 28 -4.27 -9.98 -11.19
CA THR A 28 -4.94 -11.28 -11.03
C THR A 28 -4.74 -11.84 -9.62
N LEU A 29 -5.60 -12.77 -9.21
CA LEU A 29 -5.45 -13.43 -7.90
C LEU A 29 -4.08 -14.12 -7.75
N GLU A 30 -3.60 -14.75 -8.83
CA GLU A 30 -2.28 -15.40 -8.86
C GLU A 30 -1.15 -14.39 -8.69
N GLU A 31 -1.18 -13.27 -9.41
CA GLU A 31 -0.20 -12.20 -9.25
C GLU A 31 -0.21 -11.62 -7.83
N LEU A 32 -1.39 -11.38 -7.25
CA LEU A 32 -1.47 -10.90 -5.87
C LEU A 32 -0.89 -11.93 -4.89
N HIS A 33 -1.17 -13.21 -5.08
CA HIS A 33 -0.59 -14.28 -4.26
C HIS A 33 0.94 -14.31 -4.39
N THR A 34 1.47 -14.22 -5.62
CA THR A 34 2.91 -14.14 -5.87
C THR A 34 3.53 -12.93 -5.19
N TYR A 35 2.89 -11.77 -5.29
CA TYR A 35 3.34 -10.53 -4.67
C TYR A 35 3.43 -10.65 -3.14
N LEU A 36 2.34 -11.08 -2.50
CA LEU A 36 2.25 -11.21 -1.04
C LEU A 36 3.14 -12.32 -0.46
N SER A 37 3.57 -13.26 -1.29
CA SER A 37 4.47 -14.36 -0.90
C SER A 37 5.93 -14.09 -1.26
N ALA A 38 6.21 -13.03 -2.01
CA ALA A 38 7.55 -12.74 -2.48
C ALA A 38 8.46 -12.33 -1.30
N PRO A 39 9.71 -12.83 -1.24
CA PRO A 39 10.66 -12.38 -0.23
C PRO A 39 10.90 -10.87 -0.34
N THR A 40 10.72 -10.16 0.76
CA THR A 40 11.01 -8.72 0.89
C THR A 40 12.28 -8.49 1.71
N TYR A 41 12.92 -7.34 1.49
CA TYR A 41 14.05 -6.84 2.29
C TYR A 41 13.57 -6.19 3.61
N GLU A 42 12.27 -5.95 3.76
CA GLU A 42 11.69 -5.36 4.97
C GLU A 42 11.58 -6.41 6.10
N GLU A 43 11.99 -6.01 7.31
CA GLU A 43 11.98 -6.88 8.49
C GLU A 43 10.59 -6.97 9.15
N ASP A 44 9.77 -5.92 9.02
CA ASP A 44 8.41 -5.87 9.53
C ASP A 44 7.46 -6.61 8.58
N ARG A 45 7.09 -7.84 8.94
CA ARG A 45 6.19 -8.66 8.15
C ARG A 45 4.77 -8.57 8.68
N ILE A 46 3.94 -7.76 8.03
CA ILE A 46 2.48 -7.83 8.18
C ILE A 46 2.03 -9.20 7.64
N THR A 47 1.25 -9.94 8.43
CA THR A 47 0.74 -11.27 8.04
C THR A 47 -0.46 -11.17 7.11
N LEU A 48 -0.73 -12.23 6.32
CA LEU A 48 -1.92 -12.31 5.48
C LEU A 48 -3.22 -12.20 6.30
N GLU A 49 -3.22 -12.73 7.52
CA GLU A 49 -4.31 -12.59 8.48
C GLU A 49 -4.56 -11.13 8.82
N GLU A 50 -3.51 -10.38 9.17
CA GLU A 50 -3.59 -8.95 9.46
C GLU A 50 -4.09 -8.15 8.24
N ILE A 51 -3.51 -8.39 7.05
CA ILE A 51 -3.96 -7.74 5.81
C ILE A 51 -5.44 -8.04 5.58
N SER A 52 -5.83 -9.32 5.61
CA SER A 52 -7.20 -9.75 5.34
C SER A 52 -8.22 -9.26 6.36
N SER A 53 -7.77 -8.90 7.57
CA SER A 53 -8.61 -8.37 8.65
C SER A 53 -8.86 -6.86 8.52
N ASN A 54 -8.03 -6.17 7.75
CA ASN A 54 -8.08 -4.73 7.58
C ASN A 54 -8.31 -4.36 6.11
N ARG A 55 -9.50 -3.85 5.83
CA ARG A 55 -9.89 -3.48 4.46
C ARG A 55 -8.98 -2.44 3.80
N TYR A 56 -8.35 -1.55 4.58
CA TYR A 56 -7.41 -0.57 4.06
C TYR A 56 -6.10 -1.24 3.62
N LEU A 57 -5.63 -2.23 4.37
CA LEU A 57 -4.51 -3.08 3.94
C LEU A 57 -4.89 -3.90 2.70
N CYS A 58 -6.10 -4.48 2.63
CA CYS A 58 -6.54 -5.16 1.41
C CYS A 58 -6.48 -4.24 0.18
N LEU A 59 -6.92 -2.99 0.33
CA LEU A 59 -6.85 -1.98 -0.73
C LEU A 59 -5.40 -1.64 -1.07
N HIS A 60 -4.54 -1.44 -0.05
CA HIS A 60 -3.13 -1.11 -0.20
C HIS A 60 -2.41 -2.09 -1.12
N GLU A 61 -2.45 -3.38 -0.76
CA GLU A 61 -1.71 -4.43 -1.48
C GLU A 61 -2.17 -4.56 -2.93
N VAL A 62 -3.48 -4.45 -3.16
CA VAL A 62 -4.06 -4.51 -4.52
C VAL A 62 -3.63 -3.30 -5.35
N LEU A 63 -3.63 -2.11 -4.77
CA LEU A 63 -3.23 -0.88 -5.47
C LEU A 63 -1.74 -0.90 -5.78
N GLU A 64 -0.88 -1.25 -4.81
CA GLU A 64 0.56 -1.28 -5.01
C GLU A 64 0.93 -2.23 -6.16
N CYS A 65 0.38 -3.46 -6.14
CA CYS A 65 0.57 -4.42 -7.21
C CYS A 65 0.04 -3.89 -8.56
N SER A 66 -1.10 -3.21 -8.58
CA SER A 66 -1.68 -2.61 -9.80
C SER A 66 -0.82 -1.48 -10.36
N ILE A 67 -0.26 -0.64 -9.49
CA ILE A 67 0.59 0.50 -9.83
C ILE A 67 1.93 0.01 -10.36
N LEU A 68 2.56 -0.97 -9.72
CA LEU A 68 3.79 -1.60 -10.22
C LEU A 68 3.61 -2.15 -11.65
N LYS A 69 2.48 -2.80 -11.92
CA LYS A 69 2.14 -3.26 -13.28
C LYS A 69 1.97 -2.10 -14.25
N SER A 70 1.38 -0.98 -13.82
CA SER A 70 1.24 0.22 -14.67
C SER A 70 2.61 0.84 -15.04
N TYR A 71 3.63 0.65 -14.18
CA TYR A 71 5.03 1.00 -14.47
C TYR A 71 5.76 -0.05 -15.33
N GLY A 72 5.07 -1.08 -15.82
CA GLY A 72 5.61 -2.10 -16.71
C GLY A 72 6.34 -3.23 -15.99
N LEU A 73 6.28 -3.29 -14.66
CA LEU A 73 6.87 -4.40 -13.90
C LEU A 73 6.00 -5.65 -14.01
N LYS A 74 6.67 -6.80 -14.09
CA LYS A 74 6.03 -8.11 -13.98
C LYS A 74 6.05 -8.56 -12.52
N ILE A 75 4.90 -8.97 -12.02
CA ILE A 75 4.78 -9.50 -10.67
C ILE A 75 5.39 -10.91 -10.65
N THR A 76 6.48 -11.05 -9.92
CA THR A 76 7.25 -12.30 -9.79
C THR A 76 7.79 -12.39 -8.36
N GLU A 77 8.30 -13.55 -7.97
CA GLU A 77 8.95 -13.75 -6.66
C GLU A 77 10.15 -12.82 -6.41
N LYS A 78 10.70 -12.19 -7.46
CA LYS A 78 11.83 -11.25 -7.38
C LYS A 78 11.39 -9.79 -7.46
N ILE A 79 10.10 -9.50 -7.24
CA ILE A 79 9.56 -8.14 -7.36
C ILE A 79 10.30 -7.18 -6.42
N PHE A 80 10.56 -7.58 -5.17
CA PHE A 80 11.28 -6.81 -4.14
C PHE A 80 12.81 -6.84 -4.25
N SER A 81 13.34 -6.81 -5.48
CA SER A 81 14.79 -6.70 -5.71
C SER A 81 15.28 -5.26 -5.60
N GLU A 82 16.56 -5.07 -5.25
CA GLU A 82 17.21 -3.74 -5.19
C GLU A 82 17.01 -2.91 -6.47
N LYS A 83 16.95 -3.56 -7.64
CA LYS A 83 16.74 -2.90 -8.93
C LYS A 83 15.39 -2.19 -9.04
N ASN A 84 14.40 -2.64 -8.25
CA ASN A 84 13.04 -2.12 -8.28
C ASN A 84 12.74 -1.19 -7.10
N ILE A 85 13.69 -0.98 -6.17
CA ILE A 85 13.43 -0.31 -4.89
C ILE A 85 12.76 1.05 -5.06
N SER A 86 13.21 1.87 -6.01
CA SER A 86 12.62 3.18 -6.27
C SER A 86 11.18 3.09 -6.78
N LEU A 87 10.88 2.12 -7.65
CA LEU A 87 9.51 1.88 -8.12
C LEU A 87 8.60 1.30 -7.04
N ILE A 88 9.14 0.45 -6.16
CA ILE A 88 8.41 -0.12 -5.01
C ILE A 88 8.00 0.99 -4.05
N TYR A 89 8.94 1.80 -3.56
CA TYR A 89 8.59 2.94 -2.70
C TYR A 89 7.61 3.89 -3.36
N LYS A 90 7.77 4.14 -4.67
CA LYS A 90 6.83 5.00 -5.39
C LYS A 90 5.42 4.41 -5.40
N ALA A 91 5.28 3.14 -5.76
CA ALA A 91 3.98 2.46 -5.78
C ALA A 91 3.37 2.38 -4.38
N HIS A 92 4.19 2.11 -3.37
CA HIS A 92 3.81 2.07 -1.97
C HIS A 92 3.24 3.42 -1.47
N LEU A 93 3.94 4.52 -1.74
CA LEU A 93 3.48 5.87 -1.36
C LEU A 93 2.19 6.26 -2.09
N GLU A 94 2.04 5.88 -3.35
CA GLU A 94 0.80 6.10 -4.12
C GLU A 94 -0.37 5.27 -3.58
N ALA A 95 -0.16 3.99 -3.26
CA ALA A 95 -1.16 3.12 -2.64
C ALA A 95 -1.57 3.66 -1.26
N MET A 96 -0.60 4.04 -0.43
CA MET A 96 -0.83 4.60 0.90
C MET A 96 -1.63 5.90 0.83
N LYS A 97 -1.36 6.79 -0.13
CA LYS A 97 -2.15 8.02 -0.33
C LYS A 97 -3.64 7.73 -0.54
N LEU A 98 -3.96 6.75 -1.39
CA LEU A 98 -5.35 6.37 -1.70
C LEU A 98 -6.00 5.67 -0.52
N GLU A 99 -5.26 4.80 0.16
CA GLU A 99 -5.67 4.14 1.39
C GLU A 99 -6.05 5.16 2.49
N ILE A 100 -5.17 6.15 2.74
CA ILE A 100 -5.41 7.23 3.69
C ILE A 100 -6.66 8.03 3.31
N PHE A 101 -6.84 8.32 2.02
CA PHE A 101 -8.02 9.04 1.54
C PHE A 101 -9.32 8.28 1.85
N VAL A 102 -9.35 6.96 1.65
CA VAL A 102 -10.50 6.12 2.00
C VAL A 102 -10.72 6.15 3.51
N ALA A 103 -9.69 5.86 4.31
CA ALA A 103 -9.80 5.84 5.77
C ALA A 103 -10.27 7.19 6.34
N PHE A 104 -9.79 8.30 5.78
CA PHE A 104 -10.24 9.64 6.15
C PHE A 104 -11.72 9.87 5.85
N ASN A 105 -12.19 9.51 4.66
CA ASN A 105 -13.59 9.66 4.27
C ASN A 105 -14.53 8.74 5.08
N GLU A 106 -14.05 7.58 5.52
CA GLU A 106 -14.76 6.68 6.42
C GLU A 106 -14.69 7.13 7.90
N GLY A 107 -13.95 8.20 8.20
CA GLY A 107 -13.83 8.77 9.54
C GLY A 107 -12.87 8.00 10.47
N ASP A 108 -12.07 7.08 9.94
CA ASP A 108 -11.10 6.29 10.72
C ASP A 108 -9.83 7.09 11.01
N LYS A 109 -9.96 8.02 11.97
CA LYS A 109 -8.85 8.86 12.44
C LYS A 109 -7.69 8.05 13.03
N LYS A 110 -7.95 6.84 13.56
CA LYS A 110 -6.90 6.01 14.15
C LYS A 110 -5.99 5.47 13.05
N TRP A 111 -6.57 4.99 11.96
CA TRP A 111 -5.81 4.50 10.82
C TRP A 111 -5.03 5.60 10.12
N VAL A 112 -5.65 6.76 9.90
CA VAL A 112 -4.97 7.95 9.33
C VAL A 112 -3.78 8.36 10.20
N LYS A 113 -3.96 8.41 11.53
CA LYS A 113 -2.87 8.73 12.47
C LYS A 113 -1.76 7.67 12.43
N LYS A 114 -2.09 6.37 12.34
CA LYS A 114 -1.07 5.32 12.19
C LYS A 114 -0.22 5.57 10.94
N ARG A 115 -0.85 5.77 9.78
CA ARG A 115 -0.11 6.02 8.52
C ARG A 115 0.69 7.32 8.52
N PHE A 116 0.23 8.33 9.26
CA PHE A 116 1.01 9.54 9.48
C PHE A 116 2.34 9.27 10.20
N GLU A 117 2.33 8.43 11.24
CA GLU A 117 3.56 8.04 11.94
C GLU A 117 4.42 7.10 11.08
N ASP A 118 3.82 6.19 10.31
CA ASP A 118 4.54 5.35 9.33
C ASP A 118 5.31 6.24 8.32
N LEU A 119 4.66 7.27 7.74
CA LEU A 119 5.33 8.20 6.82
C LEU A 119 6.49 8.97 7.46
N ARG A 120 6.37 9.30 8.75
CA ARG A 120 7.45 9.98 9.49
C ARG A 120 8.66 9.08 9.67
N SER A 121 8.45 7.78 9.93
CA SER A 121 9.57 6.84 10.09
C SER A 121 10.34 6.65 8.77
N TYR A 122 9.68 6.75 7.61
CA TYR A 122 10.33 6.64 6.30
C TYR A 122 11.39 7.71 6.05
N LEU A 123 11.27 8.90 6.64
CA LEU A 123 12.29 9.95 6.51
C LEU A 123 13.65 9.56 7.13
N THR A 124 13.65 8.54 7.99
CA THR A 124 14.86 7.97 8.60
C THR A 124 15.24 6.60 8.05
N ASP A 125 14.49 6.09 7.08
CA ASP A 125 14.74 4.81 6.44
C ASP A 125 15.96 4.92 5.48
N PRO A 126 17.03 4.13 5.68
CA PRO A 126 18.20 4.17 4.81
C PRO A 126 17.93 3.73 3.38
N ASN A 127 16.84 2.99 3.15
CA ASN A 127 16.44 2.48 1.83
C ASN A 127 15.56 3.45 1.05
N LEU A 128 15.05 4.52 1.68
CA LEU A 128 14.22 5.51 1.02
C LEU A 128 15.02 6.20 -0.12
N PRO A 129 14.58 6.12 -1.38
CA PRO A 129 15.22 6.84 -2.47
C PRO A 129 15.17 8.35 -2.24
N LYS A 130 16.30 9.04 -2.47
CA LYS A 130 16.44 10.48 -2.19
C LYS A 130 15.40 11.32 -2.93
N GLU A 131 15.05 10.93 -4.15
CA GLU A 131 14.04 11.58 -4.98
C GLU A 131 12.60 11.46 -4.44
N LEU A 132 12.34 10.52 -3.52
CA LEU A 132 11.02 10.31 -2.92
C LEU A 132 10.83 11.02 -1.57
N VAL A 133 11.89 11.57 -0.98
CA VAL A 133 11.80 12.34 0.28
C VAL A 133 10.76 13.46 0.18
N THR A 134 10.77 14.21 -0.92
CA THR A 134 9.78 15.28 -1.15
C THR A 134 8.35 14.73 -1.21
N HIS A 135 8.13 13.58 -1.85
CA HIS A 135 6.82 12.95 -1.91
C HIS A 135 6.30 12.52 -0.53
N VAL A 136 7.18 11.99 0.33
CA VAL A 136 6.83 11.65 1.73
C VAL A 136 6.40 12.91 2.48
N LEU A 137 7.18 13.99 2.39
CA LEU A 137 6.86 15.27 3.04
C LEU A 137 5.53 15.88 2.54
N GLU A 138 5.24 15.75 1.25
CA GLU A 138 3.96 16.19 0.68
C GLU A 138 2.77 15.41 1.24
N LEU A 139 2.90 14.09 1.42
CA LEU A 139 1.87 13.26 2.02
C LEU A 139 1.66 13.59 3.50
N ILE A 140 2.73 13.79 4.27
CA ILE A 140 2.67 14.26 5.65
C ILE A 140 1.88 15.58 5.72
N SER A 141 2.26 16.56 4.89
CA SER A 141 1.58 17.87 4.83
C SER A 141 0.10 17.76 4.41
N LEU A 142 -0.22 16.84 3.51
CA LEU A 142 -1.61 16.56 3.13
C LEU A 142 -2.42 16.05 4.33
N ILE A 143 -1.88 15.08 5.08
CA ILE A 143 -2.55 14.51 6.25
C ILE A 143 -2.75 15.56 7.35
N GLU A 144 -1.73 16.39 7.61
CA GLU A 144 -1.85 17.50 8.58
C GLU A 144 -3.00 18.44 8.21
N ARG A 145 -3.12 18.83 6.93
CA ARG A 145 -4.24 19.66 6.45
C ARG A 145 -5.59 18.97 6.62
N LEU A 146 -5.66 17.66 6.38
CA LEU A 146 -6.88 16.88 6.56
C LEU A 146 -7.28 16.79 8.04
N MET A 147 -6.32 16.63 8.94
CA MET A 147 -6.54 16.55 10.38
C MET A 147 -6.97 17.91 10.98
N ILE A 148 -6.40 19.02 10.52
CA ILE A 148 -6.73 20.38 10.98
C ILE A 148 -8.17 20.77 10.58
N LYS A 149 -8.62 20.42 9.37
CA LYS A 149 -9.97 20.77 8.88
C LYS A 149 -11.12 20.07 9.62
N ASN A 150 -10.80 19.14 10.52
CA ASN A 150 -11.76 18.30 11.25
C ASN A 150 -11.72 18.55 12.79
N ILE A 151 -11.15 19.68 13.21
CA ILE A 151 -11.23 20.26 14.57
C ILE A 151 -12.08 21.52 14.48
#